data_AF-A0A800JJE1-F1
#
_entry.id   AF-A0A800JJE1-F1
#
_cell.length_a   1.000
_cell.length_b   1.000
_cell.length_c   1.000
_cell.angle_alpha   90.00
_cell.angle_beta   90.00
_cell.angle_gamma   90.00
#
_symmetry.space_group_name_H-M   'P 1'
#
loop_
_entity.id
_entity.type
_entity.pdbx_description
1 polymer ?
#
loop_
_entity_poly.entity_id
_entity_poly.type
_entity_poly.pdbx_seq_one_letter_code
_entity_poly.pdbx_strand_id
1 'polypeptide(L)'
;MIEKTIWDQERKAMQDIHRELTGGDLDAWNYRMYEPVSATGTLSPEGSEKFTNYKDKWEKAHHYVESNEDRMLSRCWNNLPESSPLRIAGTDQFYLMWTRQTRNRQALVSIDAACEIIHSIILADHFNETGFEPKSERFGVYKEHVAWLMRGAEPHYVENWSRDYVKCKNNARNSDQILLEIISVYDVLSANCIDDDWTQIPNATSIRDYICDQNNERSDDPQLLSDVFWEEKMRAASMFIPLIY
;
A
#
# COMPACT_ATOMS: atom_id res chain seq x y z
N MET A 1 -22.08 -25.85 8.85
CA MET A 1 -21.98 -25.07 7.60
C MET A 1 -21.43 -23.72 8.02
N ILE A 2 -20.15 -23.49 7.77
CA ILE A 2 -19.49 -22.21 8.06
C ILE A 2 -19.78 -21.34 6.84
N GLU A 3 -20.45 -20.22 7.06
CA GLU A 3 -20.63 -19.19 6.03
C GLU A 3 -19.24 -18.78 5.55
N LYS A 4 -18.93 -19.11 4.29
CA LYS A 4 -17.77 -18.54 3.60
C LYS A 4 -17.96 -17.03 3.63
N THR A 5 -17.03 -16.32 4.25
CA THR A 5 -16.99 -14.87 4.28
C THR A 5 -17.08 -14.34 2.85
N ILE A 6 -17.84 -13.27 2.65
CA ILE A 6 -18.05 -12.58 1.36
C ILE A 6 -16.71 -12.37 0.62
N TRP A 7 -15.63 -12.21 1.37
CA TRP A 7 -14.24 -12.13 0.93
C TRP A 7 -13.69 -13.34 0.15
N ASP A 8 -14.05 -14.58 0.53
CA ASP A 8 -13.59 -15.78 -0.18
C ASP A 8 -14.31 -15.93 -1.53
N GLN A 9 -15.53 -15.41 -1.62
CA GLN A 9 -16.30 -15.37 -2.86
C GLN A 9 -15.74 -14.29 -3.79
N GLU A 10 -15.37 -13.12 -3.25
CA GLU A 10 -14.72 -12.05 -4.00
C GLU A 10 -13.32 -12.44 -4.50
N ARG A 11 -12.50 -13.09 -3.66
CA ARG A 11 -11.17 -13.61 -4.05
C ARG A 11 -11.27 -14.59 -5.21
N LYS A 12 -12.23 -15.51 -5.15
CA LYS A 12 -12.44 -16.50 -6.21
C LYS A 12 -12.97 -15.85 -7.50
N ALA A 13 -13.89 -14.90 -7.39
CA ALA A 13 -14.39 -14.16 -8.56
C ALA A 13 -13.26 -13.40 -9.26
N MET A 14 -12.32 -12.81 -8.51
CA MET A 14 -11.14 -12.14 -9.06
C MET A 14 -10.16 -13.11 -9.72
N GLN A 15 -9.94 -14.29 -9.14
CA GLN A 15 -9.13 -15.35 -9.75
C GLN A 15 -9.72 -15.83 -11.09
N ASP A 16 -11.04 -16.01 -11.13
CA ASP A 16 -11.75 -16.49 -12.31
C ASP A 16 -11.73 -15.46 -13.45
N ILE A 17 -11.94 -14.17 -13.15
CA ILE A 17 -11.86 -13.07 -14.13
C ILE A 17 -10.44 -12.92 -14.70
N HIS A 18 -9.42 -13.01 -13.85
CA HIS A 18 -8.03 -12.93 -14.30
C HIS A 18 -7.68 -14.06 -15.28
N ARG A 19 -8.09 -15.29 -14.95
CA ARG A 19 -7.87 -16.47 -15.79
C ARG A 19 -8.55 -16.34 -17.16
N GLU A 20 -9.76 -15.78 -17.20
CA GLU A 20 -10.47 -15.49 -18.45
C GLU A 20 -9.77 -14.44 -19.32
N LEU A 21 -9.17 -13.41 -18.71
CA LEU A 21 -8.56 -12.29 -19.43
C LEU A 21 -7.14 -12.55 -19.91
N THR A 22 -6.35 -13.34 -19.17
CA THR A 22 -4.91 -13.51 -19.43
C THR A 22 -4.54 -14.91 -19.91
N GLY A 23 -5.43 -15.89 -19.75
CA GLY A 23 -5.17 -17.30 -20.08
C GLY A 23 -4.07 -17.95 -19.23
N GLY A 24 -3.57 -17.26 -18.21
CA GLY A 24 -2.56 -17.74 -17.27
C GLY A 24 -3.14 -17.93 -15.88
N ASP A 25 -2.63 -18.95 -15.16
CA ASP A 25 -2.85 -19.05 -13.73
C ASP A 25 -2.04 -17.95 -13.00
N LEU A 26 -2.60 -17.42 -11.91
CA LEU A 26 -2.14 -16.26 -11.14
C LEU A 26 -0.75 -16.42 -10.49
N ASP A 27 -0.04 -17.53 -10.74
CA ASP A 27 1.24 -17.89 -10.11
C ASP A 27 2.42 -17.01 -10.56
N ALA A 28 2.26 -16.15 -11.59
CA ALA A 28 3.35 -15.38 -12.17
C ALA A 28 3.46 -13.92 -11.68
N TRP A 29 2.51 -13.41 -10.91
CA TRP A 29 2.61 -12.08 -10.29
C TRP A 29 2.63 -12.24 -8.78
N ASN A 30 3.79 -11.92 -8.17
CA ASN A 30 4.05 -11.93 -6.73
C ASN A 30 3.19 -10.89 -5.96
N TYR A 31 1.88 -11.05 -5.97
CA TYR A 31 1.01 -10.55 -4.90
C TYR A 31 0.92 -11.64 -3.83
N ARG A 32 2.00 -11.80 -3.05
CA ARG A 32 1.92 -12.55 -1.79
C ARG A 32 1.13 -11.71 -0.77
N MET A 33 -0.20 -11.75 -0.87
CA MET A 33 -1.02 -11.61 0.33
C MET A 33 -0.89 -12.92 1.09
N TYR A 34 -0.19 -12.90 2.23
CA TYR A 34 -0.17 -14.02 3.16
C TYR A 34 -1.60 -14.44 3.49
N GLU A 35 -2.04 -15.61 3.03
CA GLU A 35 -3.15 -16.29 3.68
C GLU A 35 -2.66 -16.70 5.08
N PRO A 36 -3.40 -16.40 6.17
CA PRO A 36 -3.08 -16.98 7.45
C PRO A 36 -3.28 -18.49 7.32
N VAL A 37 -2.17 -19.23 7.37
CA VAL A 37 -2.17 -20.68 7.14
C VAL A 37 -3.14 -21.36 8.10
N SER A 38 -4.24 -21.86 7.53
CA SER A 38 -5.16 -22.77 8.20
C SER A 38 -4.73 -24.20 7.88
N ALA A 39 -3.75 -24.76 8.60
CA ALA A 39 -3.63 -26.22 8.75
C ALA A 39 -2.50 -26.66 9.70
N THR A 40 -2.90 -27.12 10.88
CA THR A 40 -2.49 -28.43 11.46
C THR A 40 -1.01 -28.83 11.47
N GLY A 41 -0.09 -27.92 11.77
CA GLY A 41 1.21 -28.28 12.34
C GLY A 41 1.08 -28.37 13.86
N THR A 42 1.22 -29.55 14.46
CA THR A 42 1.30 -29.71 15.92
C THR A 42 2.57 -29.03 16.45
N LEU A 43 2.47 -27.73 16.75
CA LEU A 43 3.49 -26.98 17.46
C LEU A 43 3.50 -27.42 18.93
N SER A 44 4.71 -27.51 19.50
CA SER A 44 4.89 -27.74 20.94
C SER A 44 4.15 -26.67 21.78
N PRO A 45 3.72 -26.96 23.02
CA PRO A 45 2.93 -26.04 23.84
C PRO A 45 3.56 -24.65 24.05
N GLU A 46 4.90 -24.58 24.12
CA GLU A 46 5.64 -23.31 24.25
C GLU A 46 5.76 -22.56 22.90
N GLY A 47 5.73 -23.28 21.78
CA GLY A 47 5.70 -22.72 20.43
C GLY A 47 4.31 -22.20 20.03
N SER A 48 3.23 -22.79 20.54
CA SER A 48 1.86 -22.37 20.22
C SER A 48 1.51 -20.99 20.78
N GLU A 49 1.96 -20.64 22.00
CA GLU A 49 1.67 -19.32 22.58
C GLU A 49 2.42 -18.18 21.86
N LYS A 50 3.71 -18.38 21.56
CA LYS A 50 4.51 -17.41 20.80
C LYS A 50 3.98 -17.22 19.38
N PHE A 51 3.60 -18.31 18.71
CA PHE A 51 3.00 -18.26 17.39
C PHE A 51 1.63 -17.57 17.38
N THR A 52 0.80 -17.79 18.41
CA THR A 52 -0.51 -17.14 18.54
C THR A 52 -0.37 -15.62 18.76
N ASN A 53 0.54 -15.20 19.65
CA ASN A 53 0.85 -13.77 19.87
C ASN A 53 1.41 -13.10 18.61
N TYR A 54 2.27 -13.82 17.88
CA TYR A 54 2.81 -13.35 16.62
C TYR A 54 1.72 -13.13 15.56
N LYS A 55 0.84 -14.13 15.37
CA LYS A 55 -0.29 -14.03 14.43
C LYS A 55 -1.19 -12.84 14.76
N ASP A 56 -1.52 -12.65 16.03
CA ASP A 56 -2.32 -11.50 16.48
C ASP A 56 -1.63 -10.17 16.19
N LYS A 57 -0.32 -10.06 16.40
CA LYS A 57 0.46 -8.84 16.07
C LYS A 57 0.49 -8.56 14.57
N TRP A 58 0.65 -9.61 13.76
CA TRP A 58 0.67 -9.52 12.31
C TRP A 58 -0.69 -9.09 11.75
N GLU A 59 -1.78 -9.71 12.20
CA GLU A 59 -3.14 -9.34 11.82
C GLU A 59 -3.45 -7.88 12.21
N LYS A 60 -3.02 -7.45 13.40
CA LYS A 60 -3.14 -6.03 13.81
C LYS A 60 -2.36 -5.09 12.90
N ALA A 61 -1.13 -5.44 12.52
CA ALA A 61 -0.34 -4.61 11.62
C ALA A 61 -0.97 -4.50 10.23
N HIS A 62 -1.50 -5.60 9.70
CA HIS A 62 -2.26 -5.61 8.45
C HIS A 62 -3.51 -4.76 8.52
N HIS A 63 -4.33 -4.93 9.56
CA HIS A 63 -5.52 -4.12 9.76
C HIS A 63 -5.20 -2.64 9.92
N TYR A 64 -4.06 -2.29 10.50
CA TYR A 64 -3.64 -0.89 10.59
C TYR A 64 -3.35 -0.29 9.21
N VAL A 65 -2.66 -1.01 8.33
CA VAL A 65 -2.43 -0.57 6.93
C VAL A 65 -3.76 -0.45 6.17
N GLU A 66 -4.63 -1.46 6.28
CA GLU A 66 -5.96 -1.48 5.63
C GLU A 66 -6.82 -0.30 6.09
N SER A 67 -6.88 -0.05 7.40
CA SER A 67 -7.65 1.06 7.96
C SER A 67 -7.15 2.43 7.50
N ASN A 68 -5.82 2.61 7.37
CA ASN A 68 -5.26 3.85 6.84
C ASN A 68 -5.62 4.06 5.37
N GLU A 69 -5.56 3.00 4.57
CA GLU A 69 -5.95 3.04 3.17
C GLU A 69 -7.44 3.32 2.99
N ASP A 70 -8.31 2.62 3.70
CA ASP A 70 -9.76 2.84 3.66
C ASP A 70 -10.10 4.27 4.06
N ARG A 71 -9.38 4.83 5.04
CA ARG A 71 -9.51 6.23 5.41
C ARG A 71 -9.13 7.16 4.26
N MET A 72 -8.05 6.89 3.52
CA MET A 72 -7.66 7.69 2.36
C MET A 72 -8.66 7.58 1.22
N LEU A 73 -9.08 6.35 0.86
CA LEU A 73 -10.08 6.09 -0.16
C LEU A 73 -11.41 6.76 0.17
N SER A 74 -11.87 6.63 1.41
CA SER A 74 -13.12 7.25 1.89
C SER A 74 -13.04 8.78 1.86
N ARG A 75 -11.92 9.37 2.32
CA ARG A 75 -11.72 10.82 2.23
C ARG A 75 -11.72 11.29 0.79
N CYS A 76 -11.01 10.58 -0.09
CA CYS A 76 -10.96 10.91 -1.51
C CYS A 76 -12.37 10.85 -2.12
N TRP A 77 -13.03 9.69 -1.98
CA TRP A 77 -14.38 9.43 -2.48
C TRP A 77 -15.35 10.52 -2.05
N ASN A 78 -15.43 10.83 -0.75
CA ASN A 78 -16.38 11.80 -0.20
C ASN A 78 -16.11 13.25 -0.62
N ASN A 79 -14.94 13.54 -1.19
CA ASN A 79 -14.61 14.85 -1.75
C ASN A 79 -14.74 14.90 -3.28
N LEU A 80 -15.05 13.78 -3.95
CA LEU A 80 -15.34 13.77 -5.38
C LEU A 80 -16.75 14.32 -5.66
N PRO A 81 -16.89 15.30 -6.57
CA PRO A 81 -18.20 15.76 -7.03
C PRO A 81 -18.97 14.63 -7.73
N GLU A 82 -20.30 14.67 -7.66
CA GLU A 82 -21.18 13.65 -8.26
C GLU A 82 -20.97 13.50 -9.76
N SER A 83 -20.62 14.60 -10.44
CA SER A 83 -20.36 14.64 -11.88
C SER A 83 -18.95 14.22 -12.28
N SER A 84 -18.07 13.90 -11.33
CA SER A 84 -16.70 13.46 -11.60
C SER A 84 -16.69 12.09 -12.28
N PRO A 85 -15.89 11.87 -13.35
CA PRO A 85 -15.71 10.55 -13.94
C PRO A 85 -15.26 9.46 -12.96
N LEU A 86 -14.51 9.83 -11.92
CA LEU A 86 -14.11 8.93 -10.82
C LEU A 86 -15.28 8.49 -9.94
N ARG A 87 -16.40 9.23 -9.96
CA ARG A 87 -17.60 8.98 -9.13
C ARG A 87 -18.67 8.20 -9.90
N ILE A 88 -18.77 8.41 -11.21
CA ILE A 88 -19.86 7.88 -12.06
C ILE A 88 -19.95 6.35 -12.01
N ALA A 89 -18.82 5.65 -11.90
CA ALA A 89 -18.78 4.19 -11.85
C ALA A 89 -19.25 3.59 -10.50
N GLY A 90 -19.51 4.42 -9.48
CA GLY A 90 -19.94 3.98 -8.16
C GLY A 90 -18.79 3.70 -7.19
N THR A 91 -19.14 3.52 -5.91
CA THR A 91 -18.20 3.26 -4.81
C THR A 91 -17.33 2.05 -5.08
N ASP A 92 -17.94 0.96 -5.50
CA ASP A 92 -17.29 -0.34 -5.50
C ASP A 92 -16.20 -0.37 -6.58
N GLN A 93 -16.50 0.18 -7.76
CA GLN A 93 -15.51 0.32 -8.83
C GLN A 93 -14.39 1.29 -8.44
N PHE A 94 -14.69 2.39 -7.74
CA PHE A 94 -13.67 3.31 -7.25
C PHE A 94 -12.70 2.63 -6.28
N TYR A 95 -13.23 1.91 -5.29
CA TYR A 95 -12.39 1.17 -4.34
C TYR A 95 -11.59 0.10 -5.06
N LEU A 96 -12.22 -0.71 -5.93
CA LEU A 96 -11.56 -1.75 -6.71
C LEU A 96 -10.36 -1.22 -7.53
N MET A 97 -10.53 -0.06 -8.17
CA MET A 97 -9.48 0.57 -8.96
C MET A 97 -8.31 1.04 -8.10
N TRP A 98 -8.51 1.59 -6.91
CA TRP A 98 -7.44 2.18 -6.11
C TRP A 98 -7.06 1.38 -4.85
N THR A 99 -7.40 0.08 -4.80
CA THR A 99 -7.00 -0.83 -3.73
C THR A 99 -5.48 -1.02 -3.61
N ARG A 100 -5.06 -1.61 -2.48
CA ARG A 100 -3.68 -2.04 -2.19
C ARG A 100 -3.09 -2.97 -3.25
N GLN A 101 -3.95 -3.73 -3.94
CA GLN A 101 -3.51 -4.69 -4.96
C GLN A 101 -3.18 -4.02 -6.28
N THR A 102 -3.61 -2.79 -6.51
CA THR A 102 -3.32 -2.06 -7.76
C THR A 102 -2.39 -0.87 -7.50
N ARG A 103 -2.30 -0.41 -6.25
CA ARG A 103 -1.52 0.77 -5.88
C ARG A 103 -0.02 0.48 -5.71
N ASN A 104 0.78 1.36 -6.28
CA ASN A 104 2.20 1.46 -5.95
C ASN A 104 2.39 2.20 -4.61
N ARG A 105 2.71 1.46 -3.54
CA ARG A 105 2.94 2.01 -2.20
C ARG A 105 4.11 2.98 -2.14
N GLN A 106 5.18 2.75 -2.89
CA GLN A 106 6.35 3.63 -2.94
C GLN A 106 5.98 4.97 -3.59
N ALA A 107 5.21 4.92 -4.68
CA ALA A 107 4.71 6.12 -5.33
C ALA A 107 3.82 6.95 -4.37
N LEU A 108 2.94 6.30 -3.59
CA LEU A 108 2.10 7.00 -2.61
C LEU A 108 2.95 7.63 -1.49
N VAL A 109 3.88 6.87 -0.91
CA VAL A 109 4.81 7.35 0.13
C VAL A 109 5.60 8.56 -0.34
N SER A 110 6.05 8.54 -1.60
CA SER A 110 6.85 9.63 -2.17
C SER A 110 6.10 10.97 -2.23
N ILE A 111 4.76 10.94 -2.30
CA ILE A 111 3.94 12.14 -2.45
C ILE A 111 3.13 12.51 -1.21
N ASP A 112 2.85 11.56 -0.31
CA ASP A 112 2.01 11.76 0.86
C ASP A 112 2.37 10.78 2.00
N ALA A 113 3.59 10.88 2.52
CA ALA A 113 4.07 10.07 3.63
C ALA A 113 3.22 10.16 4.91
N ALA A 114 2.39 11.19 5.06
CA ALA A 114 1.51 11.39 6.22
C ALA A 114 0.06 10.92 5.98
N CYS A 115 -0.29 10.50 4.76
CA CYS A 115 -1.65 10.13 4.35
C CYS A 115 -2.68 11.25 4.60
N GLU A 116 -2.28 12.50 4.43
CA GLU A 116 -3.09 13.69 4.75
C GLU A 116 -3.74 14.33 3.54
N ILE A 117 -3.19 14.13 2.35
CA ILE A 117 -3.65 14.76 1.11
C ILE A 117 -4.86 14.00 0.57
N ILE A 118 -5.96 14.70 0.27
CA ILE A 118 -7.24 14.06 -0.06
C ILE A 118 -7.15 13.25 -1.36
N HIS A 119 -6.42 13.77 -2.35
CA HIS A 119 -6.34 13.17 -3.69
C HIS A 119 -5.06 12.35 -3.92
N SER A 120 -4.20 12.15 -2.91
CA SER A 120 -2.91 11.48 -3.09
C SER A 120 -3.04 10.06 -3.60
N ILE A 121 -4.07 9.32 -3.17
CA ILE A 121 -4.28 7.93 -3.59
C ILE A 121 -4.50 7.78 -5.10
N ILE A 122 -5.05 8.80 -5.76
CA ILE A 122 -5.23 8.85 -7.21
C ILE A 122 -3.99 9.42 -7.89
N LEU A 123 -3.37 10.43 -7.27
CA LEU A 123 -2.20 11.12 -7.80
C LEU A 123 -0.90 10.31 -7.70
N ALA A 124 -0.84 9.29 -6.85
CA ALA A 124 0.34 8.43 -6.68
C ALA A 124 0.80 7.83 -8.00
N ASP A 125 -0.12 7.28 -8.80
CA ASP A 125 0.22 6.70 -10.09
C ASP A 125 0.75 7.74 -11.10
N HIS A 126 0.32 9.01 -10.97
CA HIS A 126 0.81 10.09 -11.83
C HIS A 126 2.27 10.46 -11.55
N PHE A 127 2.67 10.46 -10.28
CA PHE A 127 4.02 10.84 -9.84
C PHE A 127 4.96 9.65 -9.64
N ASN A 128 4.51 8.44 -9.98
CA ASN A 128 5.35 7.26 -10.02
C ASN A 128 6.54 7.47 -10.98
N GLU A 129 7.69 6.83 -10.70
CA GLU A 129 8.92 6.97 -11.50
C GLU A 129 8.72 6.60 -12.97
N THR A 130 7.90 5.58 -13.24
CA THR A 130 7.54 5.14 -14.58
C THR A 130 6.35 5.89 -15.17
N GLY A 131 5.78 6.84 -14.41
CA GLY A 131 4.50 7.48 -14.71
C GLY A 131 3.31 6.54 -14.60
N PHE A 132 2.13 7.07 -14.93
CA PHE A 132 0.87 6.33 -14.88
C PHE A 132 0.81 5.36 -16.08
N GLU A 133 0.71 4.06 -15.80
CA GLU A 133 0.59 2.99 -16.82
C GLU A 133 -0.53 3.28 -17.83
N PRO A 134 -0.21 3.64 -19.09
CA PRO A 134 -1.19 4.11 -20.05
C PRO A 134 -2.20 3.06 -20.50
N LYS A 135 -1.88 1.76 -20.35
CA LYS A 135 -2.78 0.66 -20.69
C LYS A 135 -3.72 0.25 -19.56
N SER A 136 -3.53 0.81 -18.35
CA SER A 136 -4.39 0.48 -17.21
C SER A 136 -5.77 1.12 -17.36
N GLU A 137 -6.83 0.40 -16.95
CA GLU A 137 -8.19 0.95 -16.90
C GLU A 137 -8.25 2.22 -16.04
N ARG A 138 -7.49 2.24 -14.95
CA ARG A 138 -7.33 3.38 -14.02
C ARG A 138 -6.84 4.63 -14.72
N PHE A 139 -5.90 4.49 -15.65
CA PHE A 139 -5.42 5.62 -16.44
C PHE A 139 -6.50 6.18 -17.35
N GLY A 140 -7.35 5.33 -17.93
CA GLY A 140 -8.50 5.76 -18.73
C GLY A 140 -9.43 6.66 -17.92
N VAL A 141 -9.87 6.20 -16.74
CA VAL A 141 -10.75 6.97 -15.85
C VAL A 141 -10.06 8.24 -15.33
N TYR A 142 -8.78 8.15 -14.94
CA TYR A 142 -8.00 9.30 -14.52
C TYR A 142 -7.90 10.37 -15.63
N LYS A 143 -7.64 9.96 -16.86
CA LYS A 143 -7.56 10.86 -18.02
C LYS A 143 -8.90 11.55 -18.29
N GLU A 144 -10.01 10.83 -18.19
CA GLU A 144 -11.35 11.43 -18.29
C GLU A 144 -11.59 12.44 -17.18
N HIS A 145 -11.20 12.12 -15.95
CA HIS A 145 -11.31 13.03 -14.82
C HIS A 145 -10.49 14.32 -15.04
N VAL A 146 -9.25 14.22 -15.51
CA VAL A 146 -8.42 15.39 -15.84
C VAL A 146 -9.03 16.20 -16.98
N ALA A 147 -9.58 15.56 -18.02
CA ALA A 147 -10.27 16.25 -19.09
C ALA A 147 -11.54 16.97 -18.60
N TRP A 148 -12.27 16.36 -17.67
CA TRP A 148 -13.43 16.95 -17.02
C TRP A 148 -13.06 18.17 -16.18
N LEU A 149 -11.98 18.11 -15.39
CA LEU A 149 -11.43 19.25 -14.67
C LEU A 149 -11.16 20.44 -15.61
N MET A 150 -10.51 20.19 -16.75
CA MET A 150 -10.15 21.21 -17.74
C MET A 150 -11.35 21.81 -18.47
N ARG A 151 -12.50 21.13 -18.51
CA ARG A 151 -13.73 21.61 -19.18
C ARG A 151 -14.58 22.55 -18.31
N GLY A 152 -14.11 22.89 -17.12
CA GLY A 152 -14.84 23.75 -16.18
C GLY A 152 -15.66 22.96 -15.18
N ALA A 153 -15.02 21.98 -14.53
CA ALA A 153 -15.54 21.40 -13.30
C ALA A 153 -15.81 22.48 -12.23
N GLU A 154 -16.51 22.10 -11.16
CA GLU A 154 -16.85 23.03 -10.07
C GLU A 154 -15.61 23.78 -9.56
N PRO A 155 -15.61 25.14 -9.55
CA PRO A 155 -14.40 25.93 -9.26
C PRO A 155 -13.75 25.58 -7.93
N HIS A 156 -14.55 25.33 -6.89
CA HIS A 156 -14.05 24.98 -5.56
C HIS A 156 -13.32 23.63 -5.55
N TYR A 157 -13.83 22.65 -6.32
CA TYR A 157 -13.18 21.35 -6.44
C TYR A 157 -11.86 21.47 -7.21
N VAL A 158 -11.84 22.24 -8.31
CA VAL A 158 -10.62 22.48 -9.11
C VAL A 158 -9.53 23.13 -8.27
N GLU A 159 -9.88 24.09 -7.41
CA GLU A 159 -8.94 24.72 -6.47
C GLU A 159 -8.34 23.70 -5.49
N ASN A 160 -9.19 22.88 -4.87
CA ASN A 160 -8.76 21.84 -3.93
C ASN A 160 -7.86 20.80 -4.61
N TRP A 161 -8.25 20.31 -5.79
CA TRP A 161 -7.44 19.38 -6.59
C TRP A 161 -6.09 19.98 -6.97
N SER A 162 -6.07 21.23 -7.44
CA SER A 162 -4.84 21.92 -7.85
C SER A 162 -3.87 22.09 -6.68
N ARG A 163 -4.38 22.44 -5.49
CA ARG A 163 -3.59 22.54 -4.26
C ARG A 163 -2.97 21.19 -3.90
N ASP A 164 -3.76 20.12 -3.92
CA ASP A 164 -3.29 18.77 -3.59
C ASP A 164 -2.27 18.27 -4.62
N TYR A 165 -2.50 18.54 -5.91
CA TYR A 165 -1.55 18.25 -6.98
C TYR A 165 -0.19 18.93 -6.76
N VAL A 166 -0.20 20.23 -6.42
CA VAL A 166 1.05 20.97 -6.14
C VAL A 166 1.78 20.40 -4.92
N LYS A 167 1.05 20.05 -3.84
CA LYS A 167 1.64 19.40 -2.67
C LYS A 167 2.29 18.06 -3.05
N CYS A 168 1.57 17.19 -3.74
CA CYS A 168 2.08 15.89 -4.20
C CYS A 168 3.33 16.06 -5.07
N LYS A 169 3.30 17.00 -6.02
CA LYS A 169 4.44 17.31 -6.89
C LYS A 169 5.67 17.78 -6.13
N ASN A 170 5.49 18.61 -5.09
CA ASN A 170 6.59 19.11 -4.28
C ASN A 170 7.18 17.99 -3.41
N ASN A 171 6.31 17.14 -2.85
CA ASN A 171 6.74 15.98 -2.07
C ASN A 171 7.49 14.97 -2.95
N ALA A 172 6.99 14.67 -4.16
CA ALA A 172 7.65 13.79 -5.12
C ALA A 172 9.08 14.24 -5.48
N ARG A 173 9.34 15.56 -5.48
CA ARG A 173 10.67 16.13 -5.77
C ARG A 173 11.64 16.03 -4.61
N ASN A 174 11.12 16.01 -3.38
CA ASN A 174 11.90 16.00 -2.14
C ASN A 174 11.39 14.86 -1.25
N SER A 175 11.31 13.66 -1.82
CA SER A 175 10.76 12.50 -1.14
C SER A 175 11.68 12.05 -0.01
N ASP A 176 11.07 11.48 1.02
CA ASP A 176 11.77 10.92 2.17
C ASP A 176 12.48 9.62 1.77
N GLN A 177 13.76 9.74 1.40
CA GLN A 177 14.55 8.63 0.86
C GLN A 177 14.68 7.47 1.84
N ILE A 178 14.84 7.74 3.13
CA ILE A 178 14.94 6.69 4.16
C ILE A 178 13.60 5.96 4.29
N LEU A 179 12.48 6.68 4.24
CA LEU A 179 11.17 6.04 4.27
C LEU A 179 10.95 5.16 3.03
N LEU A 180 11.33 5.63 1.83
CA LEU A 180 11.27 4.82 0.61
C LEU A 180 12.16 3.57 0.69
N GLU A 181 13.35 3.71 1.28
CA GLU A 181 14.28 2.59 1.50
C GLU A 181 13.68 1.55 2.46
N ILE A 182 13.05 1.98 3.56
CA ILE A 182 12.32 1.09 4.49
C ILE A 182 11.26 0.27 3.74
N ILE A 183 10.46 0.92 2.90
CA ILE A 183 9.41 0.24 2.12
C ILE A 183 10.02 -0.75 1.12
N SER A 184 11.09 -0.35 0.43
CA SER A 184 11.80 -1.19 -0.54
C SER A 184 12.41 -2.43 0.13
N VAL A 185 13.08 -2.25 1.26
CA VAL A 185 13.67 -3.35 2.05
C VAL A 185 12.59 -4.28 2.58
N TYR A 186 11.48 -3.73 3.06
CA TYR A 186 10.33 -4.56 3.45
C TYR A 186 9.83 -5.43 2.28
N ASP A 187 9.67 -4.85 1.08
CA ASP A 187 9.22 -5.59 -0.10
C ASP A 187 10.22 -6.70 -0.48
N VAL A 188 11.53 -6.42 -0.41
CA VAL A 188 12.61 -7.40 -0.66
C VAL A 188 12.60 -8.53 0.37
N LEU A 189 12.56 -8.20 1.66
CA LEU A 189 12.59 -9.20 2.72
C LEU A 189 11.31 -10.06 2.69
N SER A 190 10.15 -9.44 2.44
CA SER A 190 8.87 -10.15 2.30
C SER A 190 8.85 -11.12 1.13
N ALA A 191 9.49 -10.78 0.00
CA ALA A 191 9.55 -11.66 -1.17
C ALA A 191 10.37 -12.94 -0.92
N ASN A 192 11.32 -12.87 0.02
CA ASN A 192 12.24 -13.97 0.35
C ASN A 192 11.79 -14.82 1.54
N CYS A 193 10.66 -14.49 2.19
CA CYS A 193 10.13 -15.27 3.30
C CYS A 193 9.73 -16.68 2.86
N ILE A 194 10.12 -17.68 3.65
CA ILE A 194 9.59 -19.04 3.54
C ILE A 194 8.20 -19.08 4.21
N ASP A 195 7.22 -19.67 3.54
CA ASP A 195 5.88 -19.87 4.10
C ASP A 195 5.98 -20.65 5.43
N ASP A 196 5.18 -20.24 6.42
CA ASP A 196 5.16 -20.77 7.80
C ASP A 196 6.37 -20.46 8.69
N ASP A 197 7.40 -19.75 8.22
CA ASP A 197 8.49 -19.26 9.08
C ASP A 197 8.27 -17.79 9.51
N TRP A 198 7.55 -17.63 10.63
CA TRP A 198 7.28 -16.34 11.25
C TRP A 198 8.55 -15.56 11.65
N THR A 199 9.70 -16.23 11.77
CA THR A 199 10.97 -15.57 12.12
C THR A 199 11.57 -14.79 10.96
N GLN A 200 11.12 -15.05 9.73
CA GLN A 200 11.61 -14.40 8.51
C GLN A 200 10.78 -13.18 8.10
N ILE A 201 9.59 -13.00 8.66
CA ILE A 201 8.72 -11.87 8.32
C ILE A 201 9.38 -10.56 8.77
N PRO A 202 9.42 -9.52 7.92
CA PRO A 202 10.17 -8.32 8.22
C PRO A 202 9.58 -7.56 9.41
N ASN A 203 10.44 -7.20 10.36
CA ASN A 203 10.10 -6.33 11.49
C ASN A 203 11.00 -5.09 11.48
N ALA A 204 10.70 -4.14 12.37
CA ALA A 204 11.45 -2.88 12.45
C ALA A 204 12.96 -3.08 12.64
N THR A 205 13.35 -4.06 13.46
CA THR A 205 14.77 -4.39 13.71
C THR A 205 15.44 -4.96 12.46
N SER A 206 14.84 -5.98 11.83
CA SER A 206 15.44 -6.61 10.64
C SER A 206 15.58 -5.64 9.46
N ILE A 207 14.64 -4.70 9.31
CA ILE A 207 14.72 -3.68 8.25
C ILE A 207 15.83 -2.67 8.57
N ARG A 208 15.90 -2.19 9.82
CA ARG A 208 16.98 -1.28 10.25
C ARG A 208 18.34 -1.93 10.04
N ASP A 209 18.51 -3.18 10.49
CA ASP A 209 19.77 -3.91 10.38
C ASP A 209 20.15 -4.09 8.90
N TYR A 210 19.20 -4.45 8.03
CA TYR A 210 19.45 -4.57 6.59
C TYR A 210 19.93 -3.25 5.97
N ILE A 211 19.28 -2.12 6.31
CA ILE A 211 19.67 -0.80 5.81
C ILE A 211 21.05 -0.41 6.35
N CYS A 212 21.31 -0.62 7.63
CA CYS A 212 22.60 -0.32 8.25
C CYS A 212 23.73 -1.18 7.66
N ASP A 213 23.49 -2.47 7.43
CA ASP A 213 24.48 -3.40 6.88
C ASP A 213 24.82 -3.09 5.42
N GLN A 214 23.84 -2.71 4.60
CA GLN A 214 24.08 -2.23 3.22
C GLN A 214 24.81 -0.87 3.21
N ASN A 215 24.60 -0.04 4.24
CA ASN A 215 25.22 1.27 4.37
C ASN A 215 26.54 1.28 5.17
N ASN A 216 27.03 0.13 5.65
CA ASN A 216 28.34 0.00 6.30
C ASN A 216 29.52 0.33 5.36
N GLU A 217 29.29 0.47 4.05
CA GLU A 217 30.26 1.03 3.11
C GLU A 217 30.14 2.58 2.94
N ARG A 218 29.17 3.25 3.60
CA ARG A 218 28.79 4.64 3.25
C ARG A 218 28.47 5.67 4.35
N SER A 219 28.43 5.41 5.66
CA SER A 219 27.88 6.47 6.54
C SER A 219 28.39 6.56 7.98
N ASP A 220 29.04 7.71 8.28
CA ASP A 220 29.20 8.32 9.62
C ASP A 220 28.01 9.26 9.96
N ASP A 221 26.82 9.10 9.37
CA ASP A 221 25.67 10.00 9.61
C ASP A 221 25.10 9.82 11.03
N PRO A 222 25.20 10.84 11.91
CA PRO A 222 24.72 10.74 13.29
C PRO A 222 23.21 10.55 13.41
N GLN A 223 22.41 10.91 12.39
CA GLN A 223 20.96 10.73 12.43
C GLN A 223 20.56 9.26 12.35
N LEU A 224 21.30 8.45 11.60
CA LEU A 224 21.04 7.01 11.45
C LEU A 224 21.39 6.20 12.71
N LEU A 225 22.12 6.81 13.65
CA LEU A 225 22.44 6.26 14.96
C LEU A 225 21.35 6.52 16.01
N SER A 226 20.36 7.38 15.71
CA SER A 226 19.31 7.76 16.66
C SER A 226 18.13 6.78 16.65
N ASP A 227 17.81 6.19 17.81
CA ASP A 227 16.64 5.33 17.96
C ASP A 227 15.33 6.09 17.75
N VAL A 228 15.27 7.37 18.15
CA VAL A 228 14.09 8.24 17.96
C VAL A 228 13.80 8.45 16.48
N PHE A 229 14.85 8.65 15.68
CA PHE A 229 14.72 8.81 14.24
C PHE A 229 14.12 7.55 13.60
N TRP A 230 14.63 6.37 13.96
CA TRP A 230 14.10 5.11 13.45
C TRP A 230 12.67 4.84 13.91
N GLU A 231 12.32 5.18 15.16
CA GLU A 231 10.95 5.05 15.65
C GLU A 231 9.98 5.91 14.82
N GLU A 232 10.33 7.17 14.54
CA GLU A 232 9.53 8.07 13.70
C GLU A 232 9.36 7.52 12.27
N LYS A 233 10.45 7.04 11.65
CA LYS A 233 10.41 6.48 10.29
C LYS A 233 9.61 5.19 10.20
N MET A 234 9.78 4.28 11.16
CA MET A 234 9.02 3.03 11.22
C MET A 234 7.54 3.30 11.48
N ARG A 235 7.22 4.28 12.34
CA ARG A 235 5.83 4.72 12.55
C ARG A 235 5.22 5.25 11.25
N ALA A 236 5.95 6.08 10.50
CA ALA A 236 5.49 6.55 9.20
C ALA A 236 5.30 5.39 8.20
N ALA A 237 6.26 4.46 8.14
CA ALA A 237 6.20 3.29 7.26
C ALA A 237 5.03 2.35 7.58
N SER A 238 4.65 2.24 8.86
CA SER A 238 3.55 1.37 9.31
C SER A 238 2.20 1.72 8.69
N MET A 239 2.03 2.91 8.11
CA MET A 239 0.82 3.27 7.36
C MET A 239 0.74 2.59 5.98
N PHE A 240 1.85 2.05 5.48
CA PHE A 240 1.98 1.54 4.11
C PHE A 240 2.40 0.06 4.05
N ILE A 241 3.09 -0.42 5.07
CA ILE A 241 3.55 -1.80 5.22
C ILE A 241 3.21 -2.33 6.62
N PRO A 242 2.83 -3.62 6.75
CA PRO A 242 2.56 -4.19 8.06
C PRO A 242 3.88 -4.40 8.80
N LEU A 243 4.11 -3.60 9.85
CA LEU A 243 5.28 -3.69 10.72
C LEU A 243 4.91 -4.27 12.08
N ILE A 244 5.68 -5.26 12.52
CA ILE A 244 5.59 -5.80 13.87
C ILE A 244 6.65 -5.11 14.74
N TYR A 245 6.22 -4.64 15.92
CA TYR A 245 7.07 -4.11 17.00
C TYR A 245 7.23 -5.12 18.14
#